data_AF-K5X2R7-F1
#
_entry.id   AF-K5X2R7-F1
#
_cell.length_a   1.000
_cell.length_b   1.000
_cell.length_c   1.000
_cell.angle_alpha   90.00
_cell.angle_beta   90.00
_cell.angle_gamma   90.00
#
_symmetry.space_group_name_H-M   'P 1'
#
loop_
_entity.id
_entity.type
_entity.pdbx_description
1 polymer ?
#
loop_
_entity_poly.entity_id
_entity_poly.type
_entity_poly.pdbx_seq_one_letter_code
_entity_poly.pdbx_strand_id
1 'polypeptide(L)'
;MSRWFSYFTHLSLAGLAGHLTVSAYHGFRYKPSPSSVYSYPLQWWHGILKTSHICNISAVTTFPLLVTITYWTLIASSDTFSSTYNTWAAISKHILNTVLALSEITTTNIPPLPWKTLPVCLIILGAYLGLAYVTHATEDVYVYTFLDPEIQHWKLAIYITGIAAGEVIIFVLVLGRSSTSSYDQGDQHWFKNGGVQSGGWEAVPMIDAGFAKNARVQQR
;
A
#
# COMPACT_ATOMS: atom_id res chain seq x y z
N MET A 1 9.77 23.79 12.87
CA MET A 1 8.93 22.56 12.75
C MET A 1 9.86 21.36 12.90
N SER A 2 9.40 20.23 13.43
CA SER A 2 10.30 19.07 13.61
C SER A 2 10.70 18.49 12.25
N ARG A 3 12.02 18.29 12.02
CA ARG A 3 12.61 17.62 10.85
C ARG A 3 12.10 16.20 10.57
N TRP A 4 11.23 15.70 11.43
CA TRP A 4 10.67 14.34 11.36
C TRP A 4 9.86 14.13 10.07
N PHE A 5 9.02 15.10 9.68
CA PHE A 5 8.22 14.99 8.47
C PHE A 5 9.01 15.21 7.17
N SER A 6 10.25 15.70 7.27
CA SER A 6 11.10 15.94 6.11
C SER A 6 11.61 14.64 5.48
N TYR A 7 11.60 13.51 6.20
CA TYR A 7 12.03 12.21 5.66
C TYR A 7 10.85 11.35 5.23
N PHE A 8 10.88 10.87 3.98
CA PHE A 8 9.80 10.04 3.43
C PHE A 8 9.54 8.76 4.24
N THR A 9 10.59 8.17 4.82
CA THR A 9 10.49 6.99 5.70
C THR A 9 9.54 7.22 6.88
N HIS A 10 9.52 8.44 7.44
CA HIS A 10 8.64 8.78 8.55
C HIS A 10 7.18 8.95 8.09
N LEU A 11 6.96 9.53 6.91
CA LEU A 11 5.64 9.58 6.28
C LEU A 11 5.09 8.18 5.97
N SER A 12 5.94 7.29 5.46
CA SER A 12 5.61 5.87 5.22
C SER A 12 5.21 5.16 6.52
N LEU A 13 5.98 5.35 7.60
CA LEU A 13 5.65 4.79 8.92
C LEU A 13 4.33 5.34 9.47
N ALA A 14 4.05 6.63 9.29
CA ALA A 14 2.80 7.25 9.71
C ALA A 14 1.60 6.67 8.95
N GLY A 15 1.69 6.52 7.62
CA GLY A 15 0.65 5.90 6.80
C GLY A 15 0.38 4.45 7.21
N LEU A 16 1.45 3.69 7.48
CA LEU A 16 1.38 2.31 7.95
C LEU A 16 0.73 2.19 9.33
N ALA A 17 1.11 3.06 10.28
CA ALA A 17 0.47 3.12 11.59
C ALA A 17 -1.02 3.47 11.49
N GLY A 18 -1.37 4.40 10.59
CA GLY A 18 -2.76 4.74 10.27
C GLY A 18 -3.53 3.54 9.72
N HIS A 19 -2.93 2.79 8.79
CA HIS A 19 -3.52 1.57 8.23
C HIS A 19 -3.80 0.52 9.31
N LEU A 20 -2.78 0.18 10.11
CA LEU A 20 -2.90 -0.82 11.16
C LEU A 20 -3.93 -0.42 12.23
N THR A 21 -4.05 0.87 12.54
CA THR A 21 -5.09 1.38 13.46
C THR A 21 -6.49 1.16 12.90
N VAL A 22 -6.69 1.47 11.61
CA VAL A 22 -7.98 1.27 10.94
C VAL A 22 -8.30 -0.22 10.80
N SER A 23 -7.32 -1.06 10.46
CA SER A 23 -7.45 -2.52 10.41
C SER A 23 -7.80 -3.11 11.78
N ALA A 24 -7.16 -2.65 12.85
CA ALA A 24 -7.48 -3.04 14.22
C ALA A 24 -8.91 -2.64 14.61
N TYR A 25 -9.34 -1.43 14.24
CA TYR A 25 -10.71 -0.98 14.46
C TYR A 25 -11.73 -1.84 13.70
N HIS A 26 -11.46 -2.18 12.43
CA HIS A 26 -12.34 -3.06 11.65
C HIS A 26 -12.39 -4.48 12.21
N GLY A 27 -11.25 -5.03 12.64
CA GLY A 27 -11.19 -6.33 13.32
C GLY A 27 -11.97 -6.33 14.63
N PHE A 28 -11.85 -5.29 15.45
CA PHE A 28 -12.58 -5.17 16.73
C PHE A 28 -14.10 -5.03 16.53
N ARG A 29 -14.51 -4.33 15.48
CA ARG A 29 -15.93 -4.11 15.15
C ARG A 29 -16.51 -5.21 14.26
N TYR A 30 -15.72 -6.19 13.86
CA TYR A 30 -16.16 -7.29 13.03
C TYR A 30 -17.23 -8.11 13.77
N LYS A 31 -18.38 -8.29 13.13
CA LYS A 31 -19.47 -9.13 13.64
C LYS A 31 -19.66 -10.28 12.65
N PRO A 32 -19.37 -11.54 13.05
CA PRO A 32 -19.69 -12.68 12.20
C PRO A 32 -21.21 -12.77 12.01
N SER A 33 -21.67 -12.69 10.77
CA SER A 33 -23.09 -12.83 10.42
C SER A 33 -23.37 -14.25 9.91
N PRO A 34 -24.45 -14.92 10.36
CA PRO A 34 -24.89 -16.22 9.81
C PRO A 34 -25.47 -16.10 8.40
N SER A 35 -25.91 -14.91 8.00
CA SER A 35 -26.27 -14.59 6.63
C SER A 35 -25.03 -14.15 5.86
N SER A 36 -24.92 -14.53 4.59
CA SER A 36 -23.83 -14.21 3.65
C SER A 36 -23.54 -12.71 3.44
N VAL A 37 -24.17 -11.82 4.21
CA VAL A 37 -23.99 -10.37 4.18
C VAL A 37 -23.08 -9.98 5.34
N TYR A 38 -21.78 -9.94 5.07
CA TYR A 38 -20.81 -9.37 5.99
C TYR A 38 -20.99 -7.85 6.07
N SER A 39 -21.22 -7.30 7.27
CA SER A 39 -21.23 -5.85 7.47
C SER A 39 -19.90 -5.42 8.09
N TYR A 40 -19.13 -4.65 7.33
CA TYR A 40 -17.87 -4.08 7.78
C TYR A 40 -18.02 -2.55 7.96
N PRO A 41 -17.41 -1.93 9.00
CA PRO A 41 -17.63 -0.51 9.32
C PRO A 41 -17.33 0.47 8.17
N LEU A 42 -16.40 0.13 7.27
CA LEU A 42 -16.04 0.96 6.12
C LEU A 42 -17.21 1.13 5.11
N GLN A 43 -18.24 0.25 5.10
CA GLN A 43 -19.45 0.45 4.28
C GLN A 43 -20.20 1.73 4.65
N TRP A 44 -20.12 2.13 5.92
CA TRP A 44 -20.87 3.23 6.52
C TRP A 44 -20.11 4.56 6.50
N TRP A 45 -18.85 4.55 6.09
CA TRP A 45 -18.01 5.75 6.06
C TRP A 45 -18.44 6.70 4.93
N HIS A 46 -18.19 8.00 5.07
CA HIS A 46 -18.37 8.94 3.96
C HIS A 46 -17.44 8.60 2.79
N GLY A 47 -17.88 8.91 1.56
CA GLY A 47 -17.17 8.54 0.32
C GLY A 47 -15.71 9.00 0.25
N ILE A 48 -15.40 10.16 0.84
CA ILE A 48 -14.02 10.66 0.94
C ILE A 48 -13.17 9.72 1.79
N LEU A 49 -13.65 9.31 2.97
CA LEU A 49 -12.91 8.40 3.85
C LEU A 49 -12.72 7.02 3.23
N LYS A 50 -13.70 6.52 2.46
CA LYS A 50 -13.54 5.28 1.69
C LYS A 50 -12.43 5.41 0.65
N THR A 51 -12.43 6.51 -0.11
CA THR A 51 -11.43 6.78 -1.14
C THR A 51 -10.05 6.93 -0.52
N SER A 52 -9.92 7.69 0.57
CA SER A 52 -8.67 7.84 1.30
C SER A 52 -8.17 6.53 1.87
N HIS A 53 -9.05 5.66 2.37
CA HIS A 53 -8.66 4.33 2.85
C HIS A 53 -8.11 3.44 1.73
N ILE A 54 -8.75 3.44 0.55
CA ILE A 54 -8.27 2.71 -0.64
C ILE A 54 -6.91 3.26 -1.11
N CYS A 55 -6.73 4.58 -1.10
CA CYS A 55 -5.45 5.21 -1.42
C CYS A 55 -4.38 4.86 -0.38
N ASN A 56 -4.75 4.82 0.91
CA ASN A 56 -3.83 4.43 1.99
C ASN A 56 -3.38 2.97 1.84
N ILE A 57 -4.28 2.05 1.49
CA ILE A 57 -3.93 0.65 1.20
C ILE A 57 -2.89 0.58 0.07
N SER A 58 -3.07 1.35 -0.99
CA SER A 58 -2.08 1.39 -2.09
C SER A 58 -0.74 1.92 -1.59
N ALA A 59 -0.74 3.05 -0.86
CA ALA A 59 0.47 3.65 -0.31
C ALA A 59 1.22 2.72 0.65
N VAL A 60 0.55 2.03 1.58
CA VAL A 60 1.21 1.15 2.58
C VAL A 60 1.69 -0.18 1.99
N THR A 61 1.21 -0.56 0.81
CA THR A 61 1.69 -1.77 0.10
C THR A 61 2.80 -1.46 -0.89
N THR A 62 2.94 -0.21 -1.36
CA THR A 62 3.98 0.18 -2.33
C THR A 62 5.12 1.02 -1.71
N PHE A 63 4.80 2.08 -0.96
CA PHE A 63 5.81 3.02 -0.45
C PHE A 63 6.83 2.40 0.50
N PRO A 64 6.48 1.50 1.44
CA PRO A 64 7.49 0.88 2.30
C PRO A 64 8.54 0.07 1.51
N LEU A 65 8.16 -0.55 0.38
CA LEU A 65 9.08 -1.25 -0.51
C LEU A 65 9.97 -0.25 -1.26
N LEU A 66 9.37 0.81 -1.81
CA LEU A 66 10.08 1.87 -2.52
C LEU A 66 11.10 2.57 -1.61
N VAL A 67 10.71 2.93 -0.39
CA VAL A 67 11.56 3.57 0.62
C VAL A 67 12.77 2.71 0.93
N THR A 68 12.56 1.40 1.15
CA THR A 68 13.66 0.49 1.47
C THR A 68 14.63 0.37 0.30
N ILE A 69 14.14 0.19 -0.94
CA ILE A 69 14.99 0.13 -2.13
C ILE A 69 15.76 1.45 -2.29
N THR A 70 15.08 2.58 -2.23
CA THR A 70 15.68 3.92 -2.38
C THR A 70 16.73 4.17 -1.31
N TYR A 71 16.48 3.77 -0.06
CA TYR A 71 17.45 3.92 1.01
C TYR A 71 18.74 3.14 0.72
N TRP A 72 18.63 1.84 0.43
CA TRP A 72 19.80 0.99 0.24
C TRP A 72 20.56 1.26 -1.07
N THR A 73 19.89 1.82 -2.08
CA THR A 73 20.50 2.10 -3.38
C THR A 73 21.06 3.52 -3.51
N LEU A 74 20.42 4.51 -2.87
CA LEU A 74 20.74 5.93 -3.10
C LEU A 74 21.19 6.69 -1.84
N ILE A 75 20.77 6.28 -0.64
CA ILE A 75 20.95 7.07 0.58
C ILE A 75 21.98 6.45 1.53
N ALA A 76 22.06 5.12 1.58
CA ALA A 76 22.97 4.41 2.47
C ALA A 76 24.43 4.82 2.20
N SER A 77 25.14 5.20 3.25
CA SER A 77 26.51 5.71 3.19
C SER A 77 27.36 5.12 4.32
N SER A 78 28.62 5.54 4.44
CA SER A 78 29.47 5.20 5.58
C SER A 78 28.84 5.60 6.92
N ASP A 79 28.02 6.64 6.96
CA ASP A 79 27.35 7.11 8.17
C ASP A 79 26.29 6.12 8.67
N THR A 80 25.68 5.34 7.78
CA THR A 80 24.75 4.26 8.13
C THR A 80 25.40 3.27 9.10
N PHE A 81 26.69 2.99 8.92
CA PHE A 81 27.45 2.02 9.72
C PHE A 81 28.43 2.67 10.70
N SER A 82 28.34 3.99 10.91
CA SER A 82 29.26 4.76 11.77
C SER A 82 29.14 4.40 13.26
N SER A 83 27.98 3.92 13.70
CA SER A 83 27.75 3.47 15.07
C SER A 83 26.73 2.34 15.12
N THR A 84 26.75 1.56 16.19
CA THR A 84 25.74 0.51 16.45
C THR A 84 24.33 1.10 16.47
N TYR A 85 24.16 2.29 17.05
CA TYR A 85 22.86 2.96 17.08
C TYR A 85 22.39 3.37 15.68
N ASN A 86 23.25 3.99 14.86
CA ASN A 86 22.89 4.39 13.50
C ASN A 86 22.55 3.19 12.63
N THR A 87 23.36 2.13 12.73
CA THR A 87 23.15 0.87 12.02
C THR A 87 21.81 0.27 12.38
N TRP A 88 21.55 0.10 13.69
CA TRP A 88 20.31 -0.45 14.19
C TRP A 88 19.11 0.41 13.78
N ALA A 89 19.20 1.74 13.96
CA ALA A 89 18.12 2.66 13.64
C ALA A 89 17.78 2.68 12.14
N ALA A 90 18.78 2.62 11.26
CA ALA A 90 18.59 2.51 9.82
C ALA A 90 17.91 1.18 9.47
N ILE A 91 18.51 0.06 9.87
CA ILE A 91 18.02 -1.29 9.57
C ILE A 91 16.58 -1.44 10.07
N SER A 92 16.30 -1.09 11.32
CA SER A 92 14.97 -1.25 11.91
C SER A 92 13.91 -0.43 11.17
N LYS A 93 14.17 0.83 10.81
CA LYS A 93 13.18 1.67 10.12
C LYS A 93 12.83 1.12 8.72
N HIS A 94 13.82 0.60 8.00
CA HIS A 94 13.61 0.12 6.62
C HIS A 94 13.08 -1.32 6.59
N ILE A 95 13.63 -2.22 7.40
CA ILE A 95 13.15 -3.61 7.48
C ILE A 95 11.73 -3.65 8.05
N LEU A 96 11.42 -2.91 9.11
CA LEU A 96 10.08 -2.95 9.72
C LEU A 96 8.99 -2.49 8.73
N ASN A 97 9.27 -1.43 7.97
CA ASN A 97 8.43 -0.95 6.88
C ASN A 97 8.16 -2.06 5.87
N THR A 98 9.22 -2.72 5.38
CA THR A 98 9.10 -3.80 4.39
C THR A 98 8.37 -5.02 4.94
N VAL A 99 8.67 -5.45 6.16
CA VAL A 99 8.03 -6.63 6.79
C VAL A 99 6.53 -6.40 6.95
N LEU A 100 6.12 -5.24 7.43
CA LEU A 100 4.71 -4.91 7.63
C LEU A 100 3.95 -4.76 6.31
N ALA A 101 4.56 -4.16 5.28
CA ALA A 101 3.98 -4.10 3.95
C ALA A 101 3.83 -5.50 3.32
N LEU A 102 4.85 -6.34 3.44
CA LEU A 102 4.81 -7.72 2.96
C LEU A 102 3.79 -8.57 3.72
N SER A 103 3.65 -8.39 5.03
CA SER A 103 2.60 -9.08 5.79
C SER A 103 1.23 -8.68 5.28
N GLU A 104 1.01 -7.41 4.97
CA GLU A 104 -0.27 -6.94 4.44
C GLU A 104 -0.56 -7.53 3.05
N ILE A 105 0.44 -7.55 2.16
CA ILE A 105 0.31 -8.14 0.81
C ILE A 105 0.07 -9.66 0.85
N THR A 106 0.69 -10.37 1.81
CA THR A 106 0.69 -11.85 1.81
C THR A 106 -0.37 -12.47 2.70
N THR A 107 -0.72 -11.84 3.82
CA THR A 107 -1.60 -12.41 4.84
C THR A 107 -3.02 -11.85 4.80
N THR A 108 -3.22 -10.68 4.18
CA THR A 108 -4.53 -10.04 4.07
C THR A 108 -5.16 -10.29 2.70
N ASN A 109 -6.47 -10.55 2.65
CA ASN A 109 -7.21 -10.67 1.40
C ASN A 109 -7.57 -9.28 0.85
N ILE A 110 -6.56 -8.59 0.31
CA ILE A 110 -6.71 -7.23 -0.22
C ILE A 110 -7.16 -7.32 -1.68
N PRO A 111 -8.25 -6.63 -2.07
CA PRO A 111 -8.67 -6.59 -3.46
C PRO A 111 -7.58 -5.94 -4.35
N PRO A 112 -7.60 -6.15 -5.66
CA PRO A 112 -6.59 -5.64 -6.57
C PRO A 112 -6.62 -4.12 -6.56
N LEU A 113 -5.44 -3.53 -6.42
CA LEU A 113 -5.28 -2.09 -6.32
C LEU A 113 -5.93 -1.41 -7.52
N PRO A 114 -6.90 -0.48 -7.32
CA PRO A 114 -7.49 0.23 -8.44
C PRO A 114 -6.43 1.08 -9.13
N TRP A 115 -6.28 1.01 -10.45
CA TRP A 115 -5.34 1.86 -11.20
C TRP A 115 -5.47 3.36 -10.91
N LYS A 116 -6.64 3.80 -10.44
CA LYS A 116 -6.90 5.19 -10.02
C LYS A 116 -6.06 5.64 -8.82
N THR A 117 -5.56 4.72 -8.00
CA THR A 117 -4.70 5.07 -6.85
C THR A 117 -3.26 5.31 -7.26
N LEU A 118 -2.79 4.78 -8.40
CA LEU A 118 -1.42 5.01 -8.87
C LEU A 118 -1.13 6.51 -9.11
N PRO A 119 -1.97 7.28 -9.83
CA PRO A 119 -1.79 8.73 -9.92
C PRO A 119 -1.76 9.42 -8.55
N VAL A 120 -2.56 8.96 -7.59
CA VAL A 120 -2.56 9.52 -6.23
C VAL A 120 -1.22 9.25 -5.53
N CYS A 121 -0.67 8.03 -5.65
CA CYS A 121 0.65 7.69 -5.11
C CYS A 121 1.76 8.55 -5.73
N LEU A 122 1.72 8.75 -7.06
CA LEU A 122 2.67 9.62 -7.76
C LEU A 122 2.54 11.09 -7.35
N ILE A 123 1.32 11.57 -7.13
CA ILE A 123 1.08 12.93 -6.59
C ILE A 123 1.65 13.06 -5.19
N ILE A 124 1.49 12.05 -4.32
CA ILE A 124 2.08 12.06 -2.97
C ILE A 124 3.61 12.11 -3.04
N LEU A 125 4.24 11.34 -3.94
CA LEU A 125 5.68 11.40 -4.17
C LEU A 125 6.13 12.78 -4.68
N GLY A 126 5.40 13.37 -5.62
CA GLY A 126 5.68 14.72 -6.12
C GLY A 126 5.47 15.80 -5.06
N ALA A 127 4.43 15.66 -4.23
CA ALA A 127 4.19 16.56 -3.09
C ALA A 127 5.30 16.44 -2.04
N TYR A 128 5.81 15.24 -1.81
CA TYR A 128 6.95 15.01 -0.94
C TYR A 128 8.23 15.64 -1.50
N LEU A 129 8.48 15.54 -2.82
CA LEU A 129 9.58 16.24 -3.46
C LEU A 129 9.46 17.76 -3.23
N GLY A 130 8.27 18.33 -3.40
CA GLY A 130 7.98 19.72 -3.05
C GLY A 130 8.29 20.05 -1.59
N LEU A 131 7.89 19.19 -0.66
CA LEU A 131 8.20 19.34 0.77
C LEU A 131 9.70 19.32 1.07
N ALA A 132 10.48 18.49 0.35
CA ALA A 132 11.93 18.46 0.50
C ALA A 132 12.57 19.80 0.07
N TYR A 133 12.10 20.40 -1.03
CA TYR A 133 12.56 21.73 -1.46
C TYR A 133 12.08 22.85 -0.53
N VAL A 134 10.88 22.76 0.03
CA VAL A 134 10.43 23.70 1.09
C VAL A 134 11.34 23.58 2.31
N THR A 135 11.71 22.36 2.72
CA THR A 135 12.64 22.15 3.83
C THR A 135 13.99 22.80 3.55
N HIS A 136 14.53 22.63 2.34
CA HIS A 136 15.77 23.29 1.92
C HIS A 136 15.63 24.83 1.94
N ALA A 137 14.54 25.39 1.43
CA ALA A 137 14.31 26.84 1.46
C ALA A 137 14.21 27.41 2.89
N THR A 138 13.81 26.60 3.88
CA THR A 138 13.68 27.04 5.27
C THR A 138 14.87 26.71 6.16
N GLU A 139 15.61 25.65 5.86
CA GLU A 139 16.68 25.12 6.72
C GLU A 139 18.06 25.10 6.04
N ASP A 140 18.14 25.54 4.78
CA ASP A 140 19.33 25.61 3.95
C ASP A 140 20.05 24.26 3.77
N VAL A 141 19.32 23.16 3.97
CA VAL A 141 19.85 21.79 3.90
C VAL A 141 18.94 20.91 3.04
N TYR A 142 19.53 20.25 2.05
CA TYR A 142 18.86 19.17 1.33
C TYR A 142 18.79 17.93 2.21
N VAL A 143 17.56 17.42 2.42
CA VAL A 143 17.32 16.18 3.20
C VAL A 143 18.05 14.98 2.58
N TYR A 144 18.21 14.99 1.24
CA TYR A 144 18.97 14.01 0.51
C TYR A 144 19.89 14.69 -0.50
N THR A 145 21.16 14.28 -0.51
CA THR A 145 22.19 14.83 -1.41
C THR A 145 21.91 14.57 -2.89
N PHE A 146 21.11 13.55 -3.23
CA PHE A 146 20.69 13.29 -4.61
C PHE A 146 19.64 14.28 -5.13
N LEU A 147 19.01 15.07 -4.26
CA LEU A 147 18.07 16.13 -4.63
C LEU A 147 18.74 17.47 -4.92
N ASP A 148 20.03 17.58 -4.64
CA ASP A 148 20.80 18.80 -4.85
C ASP A 148 21.11 18.99 -6.35
N PRO A 149 20.56 20.04 -7.01
CA PRO A 149 20.79 20.30 -8.42
C PRO A 149 22.24 20.77 -8.71
N GLU A 150 22.94 21.34 -7.72
CA GLU A 150 24.32 21.80 -7.87
C GLU A 150 25.31 20.63 -7.89
N ILE A 151 24.98 19.53 -7.18
CA ILE A 151 25.82 18.32 -7.14
C ILE A 151 25.49 17.38 -8.29
N GLN A 152 24.19 17.16 -8.57
CA GLN A 152 23.76 16.09 -9.47
C GLN A 152 23.57 16.53 -10.92
N HIS A 153 23.31 17.82 -11.16
CA HIS A 153 23.00 18.37 -12.48
C HIS A 153 21.92 17.53 -13.21
N TRP A 154 22.21 17.00 -14.41
CA TRP A 154 21.29 16.19 -15.20
C TRP A 154 20.88 14.86 -14.53
N LYS A 155 21.69 14.33 -13.59
CA LYS A 155 21.38 13.08 -12.89
C LYS A 155 20.18 13.22 -11.96
N LEU A 156 19.86 14.44 -11.51
CA LEU A 156 18.67 14.71 -10.70
C LEU A 156 17.38 14.24 -11.40
N ALA A 157 17.26 14.55 -12.70
CA ALA A 157 16.10 14.12 -13.49
C ALA A 157 16.00 12.59 -13.56
N ILE A 158 17.12 11.89 -13.63
CA ILE A 158 17.18 10.42 -13.61
C ILE A 158 16.75 9.87 -12.25
N TYR A 159 17.19 10.46 -11.13
CA TYR A 159 16.77 10.01 -9.81
C TYR A 159 15.26 10.18 -9.61
N ILE A 160 14.72 11.35 -9.96
CA ILE A 160 13.28 11.64 -9.82
C ILE A 160 12.45 10.69 -10.70
N THR A 161 12.82 10.55 -11.98
CA THR A 161 12.11 9.65 -12.90
C THR A 161 12.30 8.17 -12.53
N GLY A 162 13.47 7.79 -12.03
CA GLY A 162 13.77 6.44 -11.54
C GLY A 162 12.94 6.05 -10.32
N ILE A 163 12.76 6.95 -9.35
CA ILE A 163 11.89 6.72 -8.19
C ILE A 163 10.42 6.60 -8.63
N ALA A 164 9.95 7.46 -9.54
CA ALA A 164 8.60 7.37 -10.08
C ALA A 164 8.38 6.05 -10.85
N ALA A 165 9.35 5.62 -11.67
CA ALA A 165 9.30 4.34 -12.35
C ALA A 165 9.33 3.15 -11.36
N GLY A 166 10.14 3.24 -10.30
CA GLY A 166 10.18 2.27 -9.22
C GLY A 166 8.82 2.08 -8.56
N GLU A 167 8.11 3.19 -8.27
CA GLU A 167 6.75 3.13 -7.72
C GLU A 167 5.78 2.42 -8.68
N VAL A 168 5.84 2.74 -9.98
CA VAL A 168 4.99 2.09 -10.99
C VAL A 168 5.27 0.58 -11.05
N ILE A 169 6.53 0.16 -11.03
CA ILE A 169 6.92 -1.25 -11.06
C ILE A 169 6.38 -1.97 -9.83
N ILE A 170 6.60 -1.41 -8.64
CA ILE A 170 6.13 -2.01 -7.38
C ILE A 170 4.60 -2.10 -7.38
N PHE A 171 3.90 -1.04 -7.82
CA PHE A 171 2.45 -1.03 -7.94
C PHE A 171 1.94 -2.16 -8.83
N VAL A 172 2.56 -2.37 -9.99
CA VAL A 172 2.20 -3.45 -10.91
C VAL A 172 2.47 -4.83 -10.31
N LEU A 173 3.56 -5.00 -9.56
CA LEU A 173 3.87 -6.26 -8.88
C LEU A 173 2.82 -6.59 -7.80
N VAL A 174 2.43 -5.61 -6.99
CA VAL A 174 1.38 -5.78 -5.97
C VAL A 174 0.03 -6.05 -6.63
N LEU A 175 -0.30 -5.31 -7.69
CA LEU A 175 -1.52 -5.51 -8.47
C LEU A 175 -1.59 -6.93 -9.06
N GLY A 176 -0.48 -7.42 -9.62
CA GLY A 176 -0.37 -8.76 -10.18
C GLY A 176 -0.65 -9.84 -9.13
N ARG A 177 -0.07 -9.71 -7.93
CA ARG A 177 -0.34 -10.61 -6.80
C ARG A 177 -1.81 -10.63 -6.40
N SER A 178 -2.46 -9.48 -6.30
CA SER A 178 -3.89 -9.43 -5.97
C SER A 178 -4.77 -10.01 -7.09
N SER A 179 -4.43 -9.76 -8.35
CA SER A 179 -5.22 -10.22 -9.52
C SER A 179 -5.26 -11.75 -9.67
N THR A 180 -4.25 -12.46 -9.16
CA THR A 180 -4.22 -13.94 -9.16
C THR A 180 -5.09 -14.59 -8.07
N SER A 181 -5.68 -13.82 -7.16
CA SER A 181 -6.57 -14.35 -6.12
C SER A 181 -7.95 -14.67 -6.71
N SER A 182 -8.27 -15.96 -6.87
CA SER A 182 -9.54 -16.42 -7.48
C SER A 182 -10.82 -15.98 -6.74
N TYR A 183 -10.69 -15.51 -5.48
CA TYR A 183 -11.80 -14.99 -4.68
C TYR A 183 -12.25 -13.57 -5.11
N ASP A 184 -11.42 -12.87 -5.88
CA ASP A 184 -11.47 -11.42 -6.05
C ASP A 184 -12.32 -10.96 -7.27
N GLN A 185 -12.60 -11.86 -8.21
CA GLN A 185 -13.39 -11.53 -9.41
C GLN A 185 -14.87 -11.23 -9.10
N GLY A 186 -15.41 -11.79 -8.00
CA GLY A 186 -16.78 -11.52 -7.54
C GLY A 186 -16.94 -10.14 -6.89
N ASP A 187 -15.97 -9.71 -6.08
CA ASP A 187 -16.01 -8.43 -5.37
C ASP A 187 -15.59 -7.24 -6.25
N GLN A 188 -14.74 -7.46 -7.25
CA GLN A 188 -14.44 -6.48 -8.31
C GLN A 188 -15.70 -5.95 -9.02
N HIS A 189 -16.74 -6.79 -9.18
CA HIS A 189 -18.02 -6.39 -9.77
C HIS A 189 -18.77 -5.39 -8.88
N TRP A 190 -18.67 -5.53 -7.54
CA TRP A 190 -19.23 -4.59 -6.57
C TRP A 190 -18.58 -3.21 -6.63
N PHE A 191 -17.25 -3.14 -6.75
CA PHE A 191 -16.52 -1.87 -6.84
C PHE A 191 -16.70 -1.16 -8.19
N LYS A 192 -16.86 -1.91 -9.28
CA LYS A 192 -17.09 -1.34 -10.62
C LYS A 192 -18.48 -0.75 -10.79
N ASN A 193 -19.51 -1.33 -10.16
CA ASN A 193 -20.90 -0.96 -10.38
C ASN A 193 -21.50 -0.04 -9.32
N GLY A 194 -20.66 0.60 -8.48
CA GLY A 194 -21.11 1.70 -7.64
C GLY A 194 -22.28 1.34 -6.72
N GLY A 195 -22.20 0.21 -6.02
CA GLY A 195 -23.03 -0.04 -4.84
C GLY A 195 -24.53 0.23 -4.95
N VAL A 196 -25.18 -0.16 -6.05
CA VAL A 196 -26.63 -0.47 -6.07
C VAL A 196 -26.87 -1.59 -7.08
N GLN A 197 -26.94 -2.83 -6.63
CA GLN A 197 -27.77 -3.84 -7.27
C GLN A 197 -28.68 -4.45 -6.21
N SER A 198 -29.83 -3.82 -6.02
CA SER A 198 -31.01 -4.51 -5.52
C SER A 198 -31.48 -5.47 -6.62
N GLY A 199 -31.04 -6.74 -6.57
CA GLY A 199 -31.62 -7.81 -7.37
C GLY A 199 -30.60 -8.78 -7.97
N GLY A 200 -30.71 -10.05 -7.59
CA GLY A 200 -30.15 -11.18 -8.34
C GLY A 200 -28.94 -11.87 -7.69
N TRP A 201 -29.19 -12.67 -6.63
CA TRP A 201 -28.23 -13.66 -6.12
C TRP A 201 -28.27 -14.97 -6.94
N GLU A 202 -28.38 -14.88 -8.26
CA GLU A 202 -28.33 -16.06 -9.12
C GLU A 202 -26.94 -16.17 -9.77
N ALA A 203 -26.29 -17.28 -9.44
CA ALA A 203 -25.10 -17.86 -10.07
C ALA A 203 -23.74 -17.19 -9.75
N VAL A 204 -23.25 -17.40 -8.53
CA VAL A 204 -21.86 -17.86 -8.37
C VAL A 204 -21.93 -19.38 -8.19
N PRO A 205 -21.41 -20.20 -9.12
CA PRO A 205 -21.28 -21.63 -8.88
C PRO A 205 -20.23 -21.80 -7.78
N MET A 206 -20.72 -21.92 -6.54
CA MET A 206 -19.90 -22.36 -5.43
C MET A 206 -19.38 -23.76 -5.77
N ILE A 207 -18.13 -23.98 -5.44
CA ILE A 207 -17.38 -25.22 -5.56
C ILE A 207 -18.19 -26.37 -4.94
N ASP A 208 -19.00 -27.05 -5.75
CA ASP A 208 -19.78 -28.23 -5.35
C ASP A 208 -19.73 -29.34 -6.42
N ALA A 209 -18.74 -29.27 -7.32
CA ALA A 209 -18.54 -30.27 -8.37
C ALA A 209 -17.82 -31.55 -7.90
N GLY A 210 -17.53 -31.70 -6.59
CA GLY A 210 -16.74 -32.83 -6.06
C GLY A 210 -17.50 -33.87 -5.25
N PHE A 211 -18.58 -33.50 -4.55
CA PHE A 211 -19.21 -34.39 -3.55
C PHE A 211 -20.58 -34.95 -3.95
N ALA A 212 -21.26 -34.38 -4.96
CA ALA A 212 -22.61 -34.82 -5.31
C ALA A 212 -22.69 -36.00 -6.30
N LYS A 213 -21.56 -36.46 -6.88
CA LYS A 213 -21.59 -37.55 -7.89
C LYS A 213 -21.60 -38.97 -7.34
N ASN A 214 -21.35 -39.19 -6.04
CA ASN A 214 -21.30 -40.54 -5.46
C ASN A 214 -22.55 -40.98 -4.69
N ALA A 215 -23.60 -40.15 -4.59
CA ALA A 215 -24.83 -40.51 -3.89
C ALA A 215 -25.94 -41.12 -4.78
N ARG A 216 -25.74 -41.22 -6.11
CA ARG A 216 -26.72 -41.79 -7.05
C ARG A 216 -26.37 -43.18 -7.60
N VAL A 217 -25.61 -43.97 -6.85
CA VAL A 217 -25.30 -45.38 -7.20
C VAL A 217 -25.78 -46.38 -6.15
N GLN A 218 -26.40 -45.95 -5.04
CA GLN A 218 -26.91 -46.86 -4.00
C GLN A 218 -28.44 -47.00 -3.90
N GLN A 219 -29.20 -46.65 -4.94
CA GLN A 219 -30.65 -46.91 -4.98
C GLN A 219 -31.11 -47.46 -6.33
N ARG A 220 -30.51 -48.56 -6.78
CA ARG A 220 -31.14 -49.50 -7.71
C ARG A 220 -30.80 -50.92 -7.34
#